data_AF-A0A971FLM8-F1
#
_entry.id   AF-A0A971FLM8-F1
#
_cell.length_a   1.000
_cell.length_b   1.000
_cell.length_c   1.000
_cell.angle_alpha   90.00
_cell.angle_beta   90.00
_cell.angle_gamma   90.00
#
_symmetry.space_group_name_H-M   'P 1'
#
loop_
_entity.id
_entity.type
_entity.pdbx_description
1 polymer ?
#
loop_
_entity_poly.entity_id
_entity_poly.type
_entity_poly.pdbx_seq_one_letter_code
_entity_poly.pdbx_strand_id
1 'polypeptide(L)'
;MKRYAHLLLAPAALLFQTLPGAFLYFAPTLAFGKKPIMPESWVWSVSVMSLALFALAGLALACAASYLLLTRSRRFVAIPLIFLCCVPAWLLSVFYLHGVLVFLVWV
;
A
#
# COMPACT_ATOMS: atom_id res chain seq x y z
N MET A 1 3.82 -27.37 -3.49
CA MET A 1 4.09 -25.99 -3.05
C MET A 1 2.88 -25.04 -3.07
N LYS A 2 1.89 -25.20 -3.97
CA LYS A 2 0.72 -24.29 -4.08
C LYS A 2 -0.20 -24.18 -2.84
N ARG A 3 -0.17 -25.14 -1.90
CA ARG A 3 -1.13 -25.21 -0.79
C ARG A 3 -0.92 -24.13 0.29
N TYR A 4 0.29 -23.58 0.44
CA TYR A 4 0.62 -22.57 1.47
C TYR A 4 0.81 -21.15 0.93
N ALA A 5 0.62 -20.92 -0.37
CA ALA A 5 0.82 -19.60 -0.99
C ALA A 5 -0.08 -18.51 -0.37
N HIS A 6 -1.23 -18.88 0.18
CA HIS A 6 -2.14 -17.96 0.88
C HIS A 6 -1.53 -17.38 2.17
N LEU A 7 -0.57 -18.07 2.81
CA LEU A 7 0.14 -17.56 3.99
C LEU A 7 1.18 -16.49 3.63
N LEU A 8 1.73 -16.55 2.42
CA LEU A 8 2.70 -15.56 1.91
C LEU A 8 2.02 -14.25 1.48
N LEU A 9 0.70 -14.25 1.32
CA LEU A 9 -0.04 -13.07 0.89
C LEU A 9 -0.03 -11.95 1.95
N ALA A 10 -0.06 -12.30 3.24
CA ALA A 10 -0.01 -11.34 4.33
C ALA A 10 1.34 -10.59 4.45
N PRO A 11 2.52 -11.26 4.47
CA PRO A 11 3.79 -10.54 4.42
C PRO A 11 3.99 -9.82 3.09
N ALA A 12 3.49 -10.36 1.97
CA ALA A 12 3.53 -9.65 0.69
C ALA A 12 2.71 -8.35 0.71
N ALA A 13 1.52 -8.35 1.35
CA ALA A 13 0.70 -7.16 1.53
C ALA A 13 1.40 -6.10 2.39
N LEU A 14 2.14 -6.53 3.42
CA LEU A 14 2.96 -5.62 4.24
C LEU A 14 4.14 -5.05 3.45
N LEU A 15 4.87 -5.90 2.72
CA LEU A 15 5.97 -5.46 1.85
C LEU A 15 5.49 -4.53 0.73
N PHE A 16 4.28 -4.73 0.21
CA PHE A 16 3.70 -3.83 -0.77
C PHE A 16 3.58 -2.38 -0.26
N GLN A 17 3.40 -2.18 1.06
CA GLN A 17 3.34 -0.84 1.66
C GLN A 17 4.68 -0.08 1.61
N THR A 18 5.81 -0.74 1.36
CA THR A 18 7.08 -0.04 1.18
C THR A 18 7.16 0.66 -0.16
N LEU A 19 6.36 0.26 -1.16
CA LEU A 19 6.30 0.90 -2.47
C LEU A 19 5.79 2.35 -2.42
N PRO A 20 4.64 2.67 -1.80
CA PRO A 20 4.21 4.06 -1.66
C PRO A 20 5.21 4.90 -0.84
N GLY A 21 5.85 4.34 0.19
CA GLY A 21 6.91 5.02 0.94
C GLY A 21 8.14 5.35 0.08
N ALA A 22 8.61 4.39 -0.72
CA ALA A 22 9.71 4.61 -1.67
C ALA A 22 9.31 5.63 -2.74
N PHE A 23 8.08 5.55 -3.25
CA PHE A 23 7.55 6.50 -4.22
C PHE A 23 7.57 7.94 -3.67
N LEU A 24 7.09 8.16 -2.44
CA LEU A 24 7.14 9.47 -1.78
C LEU A 24 8.56 10.00 -1.60
N TYR A 25 9.54 9.11 -1.37
CA TYR A 25 10.94 9.49 -1.23
C TYR A 25 11.57 9.90 -2.58
N PHE A 26 11.27 9.17 -3.65
CA PHE A 26 11.86 9.43 -4.97
C PHE A 26 11.11 10.50 -5.79
N ALA A 27 9.81 10.66 -5.61
CA ALA A 27 8.98 11.64 -6.32
C ALA A 27 9.58 13.07 -6.31
N PRO A 28 9.99 13.65 -5.16
CA PRO A 28 10.57 15.00 -5.14
C PRO A 28 11.90 15.08 -5.88
N THR A 29 12.73 14.04 -5.82
CA THR A 29 14.01 14.01 -6.56
C THR A 29 13.82 13.93 -8.08
N LEU A 30 12.73 13.32 -8.54
CA LEU A 30 12.40 13.21 -9.97
C LEU A 30 11.78 14.50 -10.54
N ALA A 31 10.99 15.19 -9.71
CA ALA A 31 10.31 16.44 -10.08
C ALA A 31 11.20 17.67 -9.93
N PHE A 32 11.97 17.77 -8.83
CA PHE A 32 12.74 18.96 -8.46
C PHE A 32 14.25 18.72 -8.40
N GLY A 33 14.73 17.58 -8.90
CA GLY A 33 16.16 17.26 -8.96
C GLY A 33 16.93 18.08 -10.01
N LYS A 34 18.25 17.91 -10.04
CA LYS A 34 19.17 18.62 -10.95
C LYS A 34 18.84 18.47 -12.45
N LYS A 35 18.12 17.41 -12.82
CA LYS A 35 17.56 17.17 -14.15
C LYS A 35 16.11 16.72 -13.98
N PRO A 36 15.13 17.65 -13.99
CA PRO A 36 13.73 17.27 -13.87
C PRO A 36 13.31 16.44 -15.08
N ILE A 37 12.79 15.24 -14.83
CA ILE A 37 12.32 14.31 -15.87
C ILE A 37 10.83 14.54 -16.17
N MET A 38 10.10 15.13 -15.21
CA MET A 38 8.67 15.39 -15.31
C MET A 38 8.34 16.89 -15.33
N PRO A 39 7.35 17.32 -16.14
CA PRO A 39 6.82 18.67 -16.09
C PRO A 39 6.07 18.90 -14.77
N GLU A 40 6.30 20.06 -14.16
CA GLU A 40 5.78 20.43 -12.82
C GLU A 40 4.25 20.32 -12.73
N SER A 41 3.55 20.65 -13.81
CA SER A 41 2.07 20.58 -13.89
C SER A 41 1.52 19.15 -13.74
N TRP A 42 2.31 18.12 -14.02
CA TRP A 42 1.88 16.73 -13.94
C TRP A 42 2.26 16.07 -12.62
N VAL A 43 3.21 16.66 -11.87
CA VAL A 43 3.75 16.08 -10.64
C VAL A 43 2.64 15.85 -9.62
N TRP A 44 1.73 16.83 -9.45
CA TRP A 44 0.63 16.72 -8.51
C TRP A 44 -0.34 15.60 -8.89
N SER A 45 -0.91 15.65 -10.11
CA SER A 45 -1.90 14.67 -10.56
C SER A 45 -1.36 13.24 -10.57
N VAL A 46 -0.11 13.06 -11.03
CA VAL A 46 0.53 11.73 -11.06
C VAL A 46 0.82 11.22 -9.65
N SER A 47 1.28 12.08 -8.74
CA SER A 47 1.56 11.69 -7.35
C SER A 47 0.29 11.29 -6.61
N VAL A 48 -0.77 12.08 -6.75
CA VAL A 48 -2.07 11.78 -6.13
C VAL A 48 -2.68 10.50 -6.71
N MET A 49 -2.66 10.34 -8.04
CA MET A 49 -3.22 9.15 -8.71
C MET A 49 -2.44 7.88 -8.34
N SER A 50 -1.11 7.94 -8.35
CA SER A 50 -0.27 6.78 -7.99
C SER A 50 -0.44 6.40 -6.52
N LEU A 51 -0.46 7.37 -5.60
CA LEU A 51 -0.74 7.12 -4.18
C LEU A 51 -2.14 6.50 -3.97
N ALA A 52 -3.15 6.99 -4.69
CA ALA A 52 -4.50 6.43 -4.61
C ALA A 52 -4.52 4.96 -5.06
N LEU A 53 -3.86 4.66 -6.19
CA LEU A 53 -3.75 3.29 -6.70
C LEU A 53 -3.00 2.38 -5.73
N PHE A 54 -1.87 2.82 -5.16
CA PHE A 54 -1.13 2.03 -4.16
C PHE A 54 -1.94 1.81 -2.89
N ALA A 55 -2.63 2.84 -2.39
CA ALA A 55 -3.46 2.74 -1.20
C ALA A 55 -4.59 1.72 -1.40
N LEU A 56 -5.32 1.80 -2.51
CA LEU A 56 -6.42 0.89 -2.85
C LEU A 56 -5.92 -0.54 -3.09
N ALA A 57 -4.82 -0.72 -3.83
CA ALA A 57 -4.23 -2.03 -4.07
C ALA A 57 -3.73 -2.67 -2.77
N GLY A 58 -3.07 -1.90 -1.90
CA GLY A 58 -2.63 -2.36 -0.58
C GLY A 58 -3.80 -2.75 0.32
N LEU A 59 -4.90 -2.00 0.26
CA LEU A 59 -6.10 -2.30 1.03
C LEU A 59 -6.77 -3.58 0.54
N ALA A 60 -6.90 -3.73 -0.78
CA ALA A 60 -7.44 -4.93 -1.40
C ALA A 60 -6.60 -6.17 -1.07
N LEU A 61 -5.26 -6.06 -1.13
CA LEU A 61 -4.34 -7.14 -0.78
C LEU A 61 -4.45 -7.54 0.70
N ALA A 62 -4.52 -6.56 1.60
CA ALA A 62 -4.63 -6.83 3.03
C ALA A 62 -6.01 -7.41 3.39
N CYS A 63 -7.10 -6.96 2.74
CA CYS A 63 -8.43 -7.57 2.85
C CYS A 63 -8.47 -9.01 2.31
N ALA A 64 -7.86 -9.26 1.15
CA ALA A 64 -7.79 -10.59 0.57
C ALA A 64 -6.98 -11.54 1.47
N ALA A 65 -5.85 -11.05 2.02
CA ALA A 65 -5.02 -11.80 2.95
C ALA A 65 -5.74 -12.14 4.25
N SER A 66 -6.44 -11.17 4.87
CA SER A 66 -7.21 -11.43 6.08
C SER A 66 -8.36 -12.41 5.83
N TYR A 67 -9.09 -12.26 4.72
CA TYR A 67 -10.16 -13.18 4.33
C TYR A 67 -9.64 -14.62 4.12
N LEU A 68 -8.53 -14.79 3.40
CA LEU A 68 -7.92 -16.10 3.16
C LEU A 68 -7.38 -16.74 4.44
N LEU A 69 -6.81 -15.95 5.35
CA LEU A 69 -6.34 -16.44 6.64
C LEU A 69 -7.50 -16.90 7.52
N LEU A 70 -8.64 -16.18 7.52
CA LEU A 70 -9.81 -16.55 8.31
C LEU A 70 -10.55 -17.76 7.76
N THR A 71 -10.60 -17.93 6.44
CA THR A 71 -11.37 -19.00 5.77
C THR A 71 -10.60 -20.30 5.58
N ARG A 72 -9.27 -20.24 5.42
CA ARG A 72 -8.44 -21.42 5.06
C ARG A 72 -7.40 -21.82 6.11
N SER A 73 -7.06 -20.97 7.07
CA SER A 73 -5.98 -21.24 8.03
C SER A 73 -6.49 -21.60 9.42
N ARG A 74 -5.64 -22.28 10.21
CA ARG A 74 -5.92 -22.56 11.62
C ARG A 74 -5.84 -21.25 12.41
N ARG A 75 -6.79 -21.04 13.33
CA ARG A 75 -6.89 -19.81 14.15
C ARG A 75 -5.57 -19.42 14.82
N PHE A 76 -4.82 -20.38 15.34
CA PHE A 76 -3.51 -20.15 15.98
C PHE A 76 -2.45 -19.51 15.07
N VAL A 77 -2.51 -19.75 13.76
CA VAL A 77 -1.57 -19.16 12.78
C VAL A 77 -2.16 -17.89 12.16
N ALA A 78 -3.47 -17.88 11.92
CA ALA A 78 -4.17 -16.75 11.33
C ALA A 78 -4.08 -15.49 12.20
N ILE A 79 -4.35 -15.61 13.51
CA ILE A 79 -4.38 -14.47 14.44
C ILE A 79 -3.05 -13.68 14.45
N PRO A 80 -1.87 -14.29 14.68
CA PRO A 80 -0.62 -13.53 14.71
C PRO A 80 -0.27 -12.91 13.35
N LEU A 81 -0.54 -13.60 12.24
CA LEU A 81 -0.31 -13.06 10.89
C LEU A 81 -1.22 -11.86 10.58
N ILE A 82 -2.48 -11.91 11.01
CA ILE A 82 -3.40 -10.80 10.85
C ILE A 82 -2.91 -9.60 11.66
N PHE A 83 -2.53 -9.81 12.92
CA PHE A 83 -2.07 -8.73 13.79
C PHE A 83 -0.73 -8.11 13.36
N LEU A 84 0.23 -8.93 12.93
CA LEU A 84 1.58 -8.46 12.60
C LEU A 84 1.70 -7.95 11.16
N CYS A 85 0.88 -8.44 10.22
CA CYS A 85 1.02 -8.08 8.81
C CYS A 85 -0.23 -7.40 8.25
N CYS A 86 -1.43 -7.96 8.47
CA CYS A 86 -2.63 -7.41 7.84
C CYS A 86 -3.09 -6.10 8.49
N VAL A 87 -3.08 -6.00 9.83
CA VAL A 87 -3.50 -4.78 10.55
C VAL A 87 -2.60 -3.58 10.23
N PRO A 88 -1.26 -3.69 10.28
CA PRO A 88 -0.38 -2.60 9.88
C PRO A 88 -0.55 -2.24 8.40
N ALA A 89 -0.69 -3.23 7.52
CA ALA A 89 -0.94 -2.97 6.10
C ALA A 89 -2.27 -2.24 5.87
N TRP A 90 -3.33 -2.59 6.61
CA TRP A 90 -4.60 -1.89 6.58
C TRP A 90 -4.46 -0.44 7.01
N LEU A 91 -3.83 -0.21 8.18
CA LEU A 91 -3.63 1.14 8.72
C LEU A 91 -2.85 2.01 7.73
N LEU A 92 -1.73 1.51 7.20
CA LEU A 92 -0.90 2.23 6.23
C LEU A 92 -1.70 2.59 4.97
N SER A 93 -2.44 1.64 4.39
CA SER A 93 -3.32 1.91 3.24
C SER A 93 -4.36 2.98 3.53
N VAL A 94 -5.01 2.94 4.70
CA VAL A 94 -6.01 3.95 5.09
C VAL A 94 -5.36 5.32 5.27
N PHE A 95 -4.17 5.40 5.89
CA PHE A 95 -3.43 6.64 6.03
C PHE A 95 -3.05 7.24 4.66
N TYR A 96 -2.59 6.42 3.71
CA TYR A 96 -2.30 6.90 2.36
C TYR A 96 -3.57 7.39 1.64
N LEU A 97 -4.69 6.68 1.80
CA LEU A 97 -5.97 7.09 1.21
C LEU A 97 -6.49 8.40 1.84
N HIS A 98 -6.34 8.55 3.16
CA HIS A 98 -6.66 9.78 3.86
C HIS A 98 -5.80 10.94 3.38
N GLY A 99 -4.49 10.73 3.22
CA GLY A 99 -3.59 11.73 2.64
C GLY A 99 -4.04 12.18 1.26
N VAL A 100 -4.38 11.23 0.38
CA VAL A 100 -4.93 11.51 -0.95
C VAL A 100 -6.20 12.37 -0.86
N LEU A 101 -7.14 12.04 0.03
CA LEU A 101 -8.37 12.81 0.22
C LEU A 101 -8.10 14.24 0.73
N VAL A 102 -7.17 14.39 1.67
CA VAL A 102 -6.76 15.73 2.17
C VAL A 102 -6.20 16.57 1.03
N PHE A 103 -5.33 16.01 0.19
CA PHE A 103 -4.80 16.72 -0.98
C PHE A 103 -5.86 17.00 -2.04
N LEU A 104 -6.87 16.13 -2.20
CA LEU A 104 -7.96 16.36 -3.14
C LEU A 104 -8.92 17.46 -2.71
N VAL A 105 -9.20 17.56 -1.41
CA VAL A 105 -10.11 18.58 -0.83
C VAL A 105 -9.44 19.95 -0.78
N TRP A 106 -8.11 20.00 -0.66
CA TRP A 106 -7.36 21.25 -0.60
C TRP A 106 -7.23 21.96 -1.95
N VAL A 107 -7.42 21.24 -3.07
CA VAL A 107 -7.40 21.79 -4.44
C VAL A 107 -8.77 22.31 -4.84
#